data_AF-A0A2V6J634-F1
#
_entry.id   AF-A0A2V6J634-F1
#
_cell.length_a   1.000
_cell.length_b   1.000
_cell.length_c   1.000
_cell.angle_alpha   90.00
_cell.angle_beta   90.00
_cell.angle_gamma   90.00
#
_symmetry.space_group_name_H-M   'P 1'
#
loop_
_entity.id
_entity.type
_entity.pdbx_description
1 polymer ?
#
loop_
_entity_poly.entity_id
_entity_poly.type
_entity_poly.pdbx_seq_one_letter_code
_entity_poly.pdbx_strand_id
1 'polypeptide(L)'
;MDKNRPLTFQEIKSDLVLSNGARFYNDHAHPEYSTPECTTLHEIVAQEKAGERILAECARRRNAHLPERQRVCLYKNNTDFLGHSYGCHDNYLMRRDVPWDRIVTGALPFLVTRQIFAGAGKMGIEAESAPGQPGAFQISQRADFFSVLVSIDTMNRRPLVNTRDEPHADASKYRRFHVIIGDSNMSEWATAMKLGTTALVLELIENGKAPQLEIAQPIDAAKSISRDQNYDWIIELRDGRKISAIEVQRLYLGAAQKLNRNEEKDWILREWESVLNDLQRDVMICRDRVDWVAKKFLLNELQEEEKLAWTDPWLQSIDLEYHNIDLDRGLYYELLRHDSMRRVINEDEIRHAIFSPPETTRAFFRGRAVARFTDQIESIQWNEIVLTGDGRSQKILLPEPADESLERLNRAIRKSADFADFLRVIGT
;
A
#
# COMPACT_ATOMS: atom_id res chain seq x y z
N MET A 1 -25.73 -10.37 3.38
CA MET A 1 -26.79 -9.74 2.56
C MET A 1 -26.27 -9.15 1.25
N ASP A 2 -24.99 -8.77 1.11
CA ASP A 2 -24.44 -8.32 -0.19
C ASP A 2 -23.99 -9.44 -1.13
N LYS A 3 -23.61 -10.62 -0.60
CA LYS A 3 -23.05 -11.76 -1.37
C LYS A 3 -23.95 -12.29 -2.51
N ASN A 4 -25.25 -11.99 -2.45
CA ASN A 4 -26.25 -12.41 -3.44
C ASN A 4 -26.90 -11.23 -4.19
N ARG A 5 -26.40 -9.99 -4.02
CA ARG A 5 -26.95 -8.83 -4.72
C ARG A 5 -26.44 -8.82 -6.17
N PRO A 6 -27.31 -8.83 -7.19
CA PRO A 6 -26.86 -8.66 -8.56
C PRO A 6 -26.31 -7.25 -8.74
N LEU A 7 -25.06 -7.14 -9.20
CA LEU A 7 -24.43 -5.86 -9.50
C LEU A 7 -25.00 -5.30 -10.80
N THR A 8 -25.34 -4.01 -10.79
CA THR A 8 -25.73 -3.29 -12.00
C THR A 8 -24.52 -3.09 -12.92
N PHE A 9 -24.77 -2.85 -14.21
CA PHE A 9 -23.71 -2.55 -15.17
C PHE A 9 -22.85 -1.34 -14.75
N GLN A 10 -23.46 -0.32 -14.13
CA GLN A 10 -22.74 0.84 -13.60
C GLN A 10 -21.83 0.46 -12.41
N GLU A 11 -22.26 -0.45 -11.54
CA GLU A 11 -21.44 -0.94 -10.43
C GLU A 11 -20.30 -1.85 -10.91
N ILE A 12 -20.51 -2.59 -11.99
CA ILE A 12 -19.48 -3.40 -12.66
C ILE A 12 -18.48 -2.51 -13.42
N LYS A 13 -18.95 -1.40 -14.00
CA LYS A 13 -18.13 -0.44 -14.76
C LYS A 13 -17.61 0.74 -13.93
N SER A 14 -17.79 0.75 -12.61
CA SER A 14 -17.34 1.87 -11.80
C SER A 14 -15.81 1.84 -11.73
N ASP A 15 -15.19 2.58 -12.64
CA ASP A 15 -13.76 2.65 -12.84
C ASP A 15 -13.41 4.04 -13.38
N LEU A 16 -12.87 4.87 -12.49
CA LEU A 16 -12.69 6.30 -12.73
C LEU A 16 -11.23 6.68 -12.50
N VAL A 17 -10.69 7.48 -13.42
CA VAL A 17 -9.47 8.24 -13.16
C VAL A 17 -9.86 9.58 -12.55
N LEU A 18 -9.26 9.91 -11.41
CA LEU A 18 -9.54 11.12 -10.65
C LEU A 18 -8.63 12.27 -11.08
N SER A 19 -9.00 13.50 -10.72
CA SER A 19 -8.21 14.71 -11.04
C SER A 19 -6.84 14.74 -10.38
N ASN A 20 -6.62 14.01 -9.28
CA ASN A 20 -5.30 13.80 -8.70
C ASN A 20 -4.49 12.68 -9.39
N GLY A 21 -5.00 12.11 -10.49
CA GLY A 21 -4.34 11.06 -11.26
C GLY A 21 -4.50 9.65 -10.67
N ALA A 22 -5.15 9.49 -9.52
CA ALA A 22 -5.50 8.18 -8.98
C ALA A 22 -6.52 7.45 -9.87
N ARG A 23 -6.65 6.14 -9.67
CA ARG A 23 -7.75 5.34 -10.22
C ARG A 23 -8.60 4.84 -9.06
N PHE A 24 -9.91 5.04 -9.14
CA PHE A 24 -10.88 4.65 -8.12
C PHE A 24 -11.95 3.79 -8.76
N TYR A 25 -12.03 2.53 -8.35
CA TYR A 25 -12.83 1.53 -9.04
C TYR A 25 -13.40 0.48 -8.08
N ASN A 26 -14.39 -0.27 -8.55
CA ASN A 26 -14.91 -1.44 -7.83
C ASN A 26 -14.10 -2.68 -8.22
N ASP A 27 -13.23 -3.17 -7.33
CA ASP A 27 -12.56 -4.46 -7.50
C ASP A 27 -13.39 -5.56 -6.85
N HIS A 28 -14.21 -6.21 -7.68
CA HIS A 28 -15.22 -7.19 -7.27
C HIS A 28 -16.27 -6.64 -6.28
N ALA A 29 -15.97 -6.72 -4.98
CA ALA A 29 -16.85 -6.36 -3.88
C ALA A 29 -16.27 -5.25 -2.99
N HIS A 30 -15.11 -4.69 -3.35
CA HIS A 30 -14.43 -3.68 -2.56
C HIS A 30 -14.18 -2.41 -3.41
N PRO A 31 -14.42 -1.21 -2.85
CA PRO A 31 -13.93 0.01 -3.46
C PRO A 31 -12.40 0.05 -3.35
N GLU A 32 -11.71 0.08 -4.49
CA GLU A 32 -10.25 0.15 -4.55
C GLU A 32 -9.78 1.53 -5.03
N TYR A 33 -8.86 2.12 -4.26
CA TYR A 33 -8.13 3.32 -4.63
C TYR A 33 -6.68 2.96 -4.95
N SER A 34 -6.28 3.19 -6.21
CA SER A 34 -4.91 3.10 -6.67
C SER A 34 -4.32 4.50 -6.81
N THR A 35 -3.26 4.80 -6.05
CA THR A 35 -2.56 6.10 -6.10
C THR A 35 -2.09 6.44 -7.51
N PRO A 36 -1.93 7.74 -7.86
CA PRO A 36 -1.12 8.12 -9.01
C PRO A 36 0.32 7.62 -8.86
N GLU A 37 1.06 7.58 -9.96
CA GLU A 37 2.50 7.34 -9.94
C GLU A 37 3.20 8.49 -9.19
N CYS A 38 4.09 8.14 -8.27
CA CYS A 38 4.86 9.06 -7.44
C CYS A 38 6.37 8.78 -7.58
N THR A 39 7.21 9.80 -7.40
CA THR A 39 8.68 9.66 -7.50
C THR A 39 9.38 9.79 -6.16
N THR A 40 8.68 10.32 -5.16
CA THR A 40 9.20 10.50 -3.80
C THR A 40 8.31 9.79 -2.80
N LEU A 41 8.90 9.47 -1.64
CA LEU A 41 8.22 8.84 -0.53
C LEU A 41 7.16 9.77 0.07
N HIS A 42 7.45 11.06 0.12
CA HIS A 42 6.52 12.07 0.63
C HIS A 42 5.26 12.19 -0.25
N GLU A 43 5.43 12.21 -1.57
CA GLU A 43 4.31 12.21 -2.52
C GLU A 43 3.40 10.98 -2.36
N ILE A 44 3.99 9.77 -2.31
CA ILE A 44 3.18 8.55 -2.25
C ILE A 44 2.41 8.45 -0.94
N VAL A 45 3.00 8.86 0.19
CA VAL A 45 2.30 8.89 1.49
C VAL A 45 1.17 9.91 1.46
N ALA A 46 1.37 11.10 0.89
CA ALA A 46 0.32 12.10 0.72
C ALA A 46 -0.84 11.60 -0.15
N GLN A 47 -0.53 10.94 -1.28
CA GLN A 47 -1.53 10.42 -2.20
C GLN A 47 -2.31 9.22 -1.65
N GLU A 48 -1.65 8.40 -0.83
CA GLU A 48 -2.26 7.29 -0.10
C GLU A 48 -3.28 7.81 0.93
N LYS A 49 -2.88 8.81 1.74
CA LYS A 49 -3.77 9.47 2.71
C LYS A 49 -4.89 10.26 2.05
N ALA A 50 -4.65 10.85 0.88
CA ALA A 50 -5.70 11.47 0.08
C ALA A 50 -6.79 10.45 -0.33
N GLY A 51 -6.39 9.22 -0.65
CA GLY A 51 -7.33 8.11 -0.92
C GLY A 51 -8.26 7.83 0.26
N GLU A 52 -7.73 7.79 1.48
CA GLU A 52 -8.55 7.64 2.69
C GLU A 52 -9.58 8.78 2.82
N ARG A 53 -9.18 10.03 2.59
CA ARG A 53 -10.09 11.18 2.65
C ARG A 53 -11.18 11.12 1.58
N ILE A 54 -10.84 10.68 0.37
CA ILE A 54 -11.79 10.51 -0.73
C ILE A 54 -12.82 9.42 -0.38
N LEU A 55 -12.37 8.25 0.09
CA LEU A 55 -13.28 7.16 0.48
C LEU A 55 -14.14 7.54 1.70
N ALA A 56 -13.58 8.22 2.70
CA ALA A 56 -14.33 8.72 3.85
C ALA A 56 -15.42 9.71 3.43
N GLU A 57 -15.14 10.62 2.50
CA GLU A 57 -16.13 11.54 1.95
C GLU A 57 -17.23 10.80 1.16
N CYS A 58 -16.86 9.77 0.38
CA CYS A 58 -17.85 8.90 -0.29
C CYS A 58 -18.78 8.22 0.72
N ALA A 59 -18.23 7.63 1.79
CA ALA A 59 -19.03 7.01 2.85
C ALA A 59 -19.92 8.03 3.57
N ARG A 60 -19.40 9.21 3.90
CA ARG A 60 -20.16 10.29 4.53
C ARG A 60 -21.35 10.72 3.67
N ARG A 61 -21.12 10.96 2.37
CA ARG A 61 -22.19 11.32 1.42
C ARG A 61 -23.22 10.21 1.28
N ARG A 62 -22.79 8.95 1.23
CA ARG A 62 -23.71 7.81 1.18
C ARG A 62 -24.57 7.74 2.43
N ASN A 63 -23.96 7.85 3.61
CA ASN A 63 -24.65 7.77 4.89
C ASN A 63 -25.67 8.89 5.09
N ALA A 64 -25.44 10.09 4.53
CA ALA A 64 -26.41 11.19 4.57
C ALA A 64 -27.74 10.88 3.85
N HIS A 65 -27.77 9.87 2.98
CA HIS A 65 -28.97 9.45 2.22
C HIS A 65 -29.51 8.09 2.66
N LEU A 66 -28.91 7.46 3.67
CA LEU A 66 -29.38 6.18 4.21
C LEU A 66 -30.38 6.41 5.36
N PRO A 67 -31.33 5.48 5.58
CA PRO A 67 -32.16 5.50 6.77
C PRO A 67 -31.31 5.45 8.05
N GLU A 68 -31.78 6.06 9.15
CA GLU A 68 -31.02 6.20 10.41
C GLU A 68 -30.39 4.90 10.95
N ARG A 69 -31.02 3.74 10.69
CA ARG A 69 -30.54 2.42 11.16
C ARG A 69 -29.59 1.71 10.19
N GLN A 70 -29.20 2.37 9.09
CA GLN A 70 -28.28 1.81 8.11
C GLN A 70 -27.05 2.72 8.00
N ARG A 71 -25.88 2.09 7.93
CA ARG A 71 -24.62 2.79 7.78
C ARG A 71 -23.67 1.98 6.93
N VAL A 72 -22.95 2.67 6.07
CA VAL A 72 -21.75 2.17 5.40
C VAL A 72 -20.55 2.58 6.23
N CYS A 73 -19.79 1.60 6.70
CA CYS A 73 -18.47 1.78 7.29
C CYS A 73 -17.44 1.23 6.30
N LEU A 74 -16.29 1.90 6.20
CA LEU A 74 -15.18 1.47 5.38
C LEU A 74 -13.98 1.26 6.30
N TYR A 75 -13.32 0.12 6.12
CA TYR A 75 -12.18 -0.28 6.94
C TYR A 75 -10.98 -0.48 6.02
N LYS A 76 -9.86 0.14 6.38
CA LYS A 76 -8.61 0.04 5.64
C LYS A 76 -7.70 -1.03 6.24
N ASN A 77 -8.16 -2.27 6.14
CA ASN A 77 -7.51 -3.46 6.69
C ASN A 77 -7.38 -4.54 5.58
N ASN A 78 -7.25 -5.81 5.96
CA ASN A 78 -7.03 -6.92 5.02
C ASN A 78 -7.85 -8.18 5.29
N THR A 79 -8.78 -8.15 6.25
CA THR A 79 -9.57 -9.31 6.67
C THR A 79 -10.92 -8.90 7.26
N ASP A 80 -11.91 -9.76 7.17
CA ASP A 80 -13.23 -9.57 7.78
C ASP A 80 -13.52 -10.52 8.95
N PHE A 81 -12.52 -11.31 9.40
CA PHE A 81 -12.66 -12.38 10.40
C PHE A 81 -13.57 -13.55 9.99
N LEU A 82 -14.04 -13.56 8.74
CA LEU A 82 -14.85 -14.62 8.15
C LEU A 82 -14.05 -15.44 7.12
N GLY A 83 -12.72 -15.33 7.15
CA GLY A 83 -11.81 -16.07 6.27
C GLY A 83 -11.64 -15.45 4.88
N HIS A 84 -12.14 -14.24 4.62
CA HIS A 84 -11.82 -13.49 3.41
C HIS A 84 -10.61 -12.58 3.65
N SER A 85 -9.77 -12.41 2.62
CA SER A 85 -8.67 -11.45 2.65
C SER A 85 -8.55 -10.63 1.38
N TYR A 86 -8.39 -9.33 1.56
CA TYR A 86 -8.20 -8.31 0.53
C TYR A 86 -6.83 -7.62 0.70
N GLY A 87 -6.30 -7.06 -0.38
CA GLY A 87 -4.90 -6.66 -0.47
C GLY A 87 -4.66 -5.16 -0.35
N CYS A 88 -3.50 -4.79 0.19
CA CYS A 88 -2.84 -3.52 -0.09
C CYS A 88 -1.64 -3.83 -0.99
N HIS A 89 -1.66 -3.33 -2.22
CA HIS A 89 -0.66 -3.69 -3.22
C HIS A 89 0.34 -2.56 -3.44
N ASP A 90 1.61 -2.83 -3.16
CA ASP A 90 2.70 -1.90 -3.42
C ASP A 90 3.23 -2.14 -4.86
N ASN A 91 3.51 -1.08 -5.60
CA ASN A 91 3.96 -1.17 -6.99
C ASN A 91 5.27 -0.39 -7.18
N TYR A 92 6.29 -1.04 -7.73
CA TYR A 92 7.61 -0.43 -7.96
C TYR A 92 8.01 -0.56 -9.42
N LEU A 93 8.50 0.53 -10.01
CA LEU A 93 9.13 0.49 -11.32
C LEU A 93 10.54 -0.10 -11.17
N MET A 94 10.88 -1.09 -12.00
CA MET A 94 12.19 -1.72 -12.04
C MET A 94 12.71 -1.79 -13.47
N ARG A 95 14.02 -1.89 -13.63
CA ARG A 95 14.64 -2.16 -14.93
C ARG A 95 14.29 -3.55 -15.45
N ARG A 96 14.00 -3.63 -16.75
CA ARG A 96 13.62 -4.88 -17.42
C ARG A 96 14.74 -5.92 -17.46
N ASP A 97 15.99 -5.46 -17.51
CA ASP A 97 17.18 -6.31 -17.69
C ASP A 97 17.62 -7.05 -16.41
N VAL A 98 16.95 -6.80 -15.28
CA VAL A 98 17.20 -7.51 -14.02
C VAL A 98 16.56 -8.90 -14.10
N PRO A 99 17.35 -9.99 -13.96
CA PRO A 99 16.81 -11.35 -14.04
C PRO A 99 15.78 -11.62 -12.94
N TRP A 100 14.66 -12.27 -13.31
CA TRP A 100 13.55 -12.55 -12.38
C TRP A 100 14.00 -13.32 -11.15
N ASP A 101 14.85 -14.33 -11.31
CA ASP A 101 15.34 -15.13 -10.18
C ASP A 101 16.11 -14.29 -9.16
N ARG A 102 16.84 -13.26 -9.61
CA ARG A 102 17.55 -12.32 -8.71
C ARG A 102 16.57 -11.46 -7.91
N ILE A 103 15.44 -11.07 -8.53
CA ILE A 103 14.37 -10.33 -7.86
C ILE A 103 13.75 -11.23 -6.78
N VAL A 104 13.39 -12.46 -7.11
CA VAL A 104 12.79 -13.40 -6.17
C VAL A 104 13.73 -13.68 -4.99
N THR A 105 14.98 -14.07 -5.26
CA THR A 105 15.93 -14.45 -4.19
C THR A 105 16.32 -13.25 -3.32
N GLY A 106 16.48 -12.07 -3.91
CA GLY A 106 16.85 -10.87 -3.18
C GLY A 106 15.69 -10.17 -2.46
N ALA A 107 14.45 -10.33 -2.90
CA ALA A 107 13.31 -9.69 -2.24
C ALA A 107 12.69 -10.55 -1.15
N LEU A 108 12.65 -11.88 -1.34
CA LEU A 108 11.88 -12.79 -0.50
C LEU A 108 12.25 -12.72 1.00
N PRO A 109 13.54 -12.78 1.42
CA PRO A 109 13.87 -12.75 2.84
C PRO A 109 13.48 -11.43 3.50
N PHE A 110 13.64 -10.33 2.78
CA PHE A 110 13.22 -9.01 3.23
C PHE A 110 11.70 -8.89 3.33
N LEU A 111 10.94 -9.31 2.30
CA LEU A 111 9.48 -9.23 2.30
C LEU A 111 8.84 -10.08 3.41
N VAL A 112 9.40 -11.26 3.69
CA VAL A 112 8.91 -12.14 4.78
C VAL A 112 9.11 -11.50 6.16
N THR A 113 10.19 -10.75 6.34
CA THR A 113 10.59 -10.19 7.64
C THR A 113 10.18 -8.74 7.86
N ARG A 114 9.86 -7.97 6.80
CA ARG A 114 9.47 -6.54 6.94
C ARG A 114 8.20 -6.32 7.77
N GLN A 115 7.38 -7.36 7.94
CA GLN A 115 6.16 -7.31 8.75
C GLN A 115 6.42 -6.94 10.23
N ILE A 116 7.65 -7.11 10.74
CA ILE A 116 7.99 -6.70 12.12
C ILE A 116 7.83 -5.19 12.36
N PHE A 117 7.96 -4.36 11.32
CA PHE A 117 7.70 -2.91 11.40
C PHE A 117 6.59 -2.42 10.46
N ALA A 118 6.19 -3.22 9.46
CA ALA A 118 5.15 -2.87 8.49
C ALA A 118 3.82 -3.63 8.69
N GLY A 119 3.73 -4.52 9.68
CA GLY A 119 2.50 -5.23 10.02
C GLY A 119 1.45 -4.32 10.65
N ALA A 120 0.16 -4.60 10.38
CA ALA A 120 -0.97 -3.83 10.89
C ALA A 120 -1.64 -4.46 12.14
N GLY A 121 -1.26 -5.68 12.49
CA GLY A 121 -1.81 -6.39 13.64
C GLY A 121 -3.20 -6.99 13.39
N LYS A 122 -3.45 -8.18 13.96
CA LYS A 122 -4.73 -8.89 13.86
C LYS A 122 -5.07 -9.64 15.14
N MET A 123 -6.33 -9.62 15.54
CA MET A 123 -6.93 -10.50 16.52
C MET A 123 -7.47 -11.79 15.87
N GLY A 124 -6.86 -12.90 16.23
CA GLY A 124 -7.20 -14.23 15.77
C GLY A 124 -6.28 -14.77 14.68
N ILE A 125 -6.39 -16.06 14.45
CA ILE A 125 -5.71 -16.80 13.39
C ILE A 125 -6.76 -17.14 12.34
N GLU A 126 -6.47 -16.92 11.07
CA GLU A 126 -7.39 -17.29 10.00
C GLU A 126 -6.70 -18.20 8.99
N ALA A 127 -7.50 -18.83 8.14
CA ALA A 127 -7.01 -19.47 6.94
C ALA A 127 -8.06 -19.33 5.84
N GLU A 128 -7.60 -19.44 4.60
CA GLU A 128 -8.49 -19.38 3.44
C GLU A 128 -9.60 -20.43 3.55
N SER A 129 -10.86 -19.95 3.52
CA SER A 129 -12.06 -20.80 3.63
C SER A 129 -12.21 -21.58 4.95
N ALA A 130 -11.54 -21.17 6.03
CA ALA A 130 -11.70 -21.75 7.36
C ALA A 130 -12.18 -20.71 8.38
N PRO A 131 -12.98 -21.08 9.40
CA PRO A 131 -13.35 -20.18 10.48
C PRO A 131 -12.11 -19.68 11.23
N GLY A 132 -12.09 -18.40 11.58
CA GLY A 132 -11.03 -17.83 12.41
C GLY A 132 -10.99 -18.45 13.81
N GLN A 133 -9.80 -18.61 14.36
CA GLN A 133 -9.56 -19.00 15.74
C GLN A 133 -9.27 -17.74 16.55
N PRO A 134 -10.15 -17.32 17.48
CA PRO A 134 -9.90 -16.15 18.32
C PRO A 134 -8.82 -16.46 19.38
N GLY A 135 -8.42 -15.45 20.15
CA GLY A 135 -7.57 -15.66 21.34
C GLY A 135 -6.07 -15.46 21.15
N ALA A 136 -5.60 -15.13 19.95
CA ALA A 136 -4.20 -14.81 19.68
C ALA A 136 -4.08 -13.47 18.95
N PHE A 137 -3.07 -12.68 19.29
CA PHE A 137 -2.73 -11.49 18.51
C PHE A 137 -1.60 -11.82 17.53
N GLN A 138 -1.71 -11.40 16.28
CA GLN A 138 -0.68 -11.55 15.26
C GLN A 138 -0.19 -10.19 14.80
N ILE A 139 1.06 -10.06 14.37
CA ILE A 139 1.59 -8.77 13.89
C ILE A 139 1.20 -8.45 12.44
N SER A 140 0.86 -9.45 11.62
CA SER A 140 0.36 -9.26 10.24
C SER A 140 -1.04 -9.82 10.04
N GLN A 141 -1.88 -9.05 9.35
CA GLN A 141 -3.21 -9.49 8.92
C GLN A 141 -3.15 -10.50 7.76
N ARG A 142 -2.14 -10.34 6.89
CA ARG A 142 -2.01 -11.05 5.61
C ARG A 142 -1.26 -12.38 5.68
N ALA A 143 -0.31 -12.54 6.61
CA ALA A 143 0.62 -13.68 6.64
C ALA A 143 -0.05 -15.06 6.55
N ASP A 144 -1.20 -15.24 7.21
CA ASP A 144 -1.96 -16.49 7.23
C ASP A 144 -2.51 -16.92 5.86
N PHE A 145 -2.75 -15.96 4.96
CA PHE A 145 -3.42 -16.18 3.67
C PHE A 145 -2.45 -16.53 2.52
N PHE A 146 -1.15 -16.59 2.79
CA PHE A 146 -0.13 -16.99 1.81
C PHE A 146 0.15 -18.50 1.88
N SER A 147 0.28 -19.12 0.71
CA SER A 147 0.43 -20.57 0.61
C SER A 147 1.39 -21.05 -0.48
N VAL A 148 1.83 -20.17 -1.38
CA VAL A 148 2.83 -20.51 -2.41
C VAL A 148 3.94 -19.46 -2.47
N LEU A 149 5.08 -19.83 -3.05
CA LEU A 149 6.23 -18.93 -3.12
C LEU A 149 6.06 -17.88 -4.22
N VAL A 150 5.74 -18.33 -5.43
CA VAL A 150 5.71 -17.54 -6.66
C VAL A 150 4.49 -17.97 -7.50
N SER A 151 3.65 -17.01 -7.90
CA SER A 151 2.43 -17.22 -8.69
C SER A 151 1.92 -15.89 -9.24
N ILE A 152 0.90 -15.89 -10.10
CA ILE A 152 0.23 -14.67 -10.57
C ILE A 152 -1.05 -14.36 -9.78
N ASP A 153 -1.61 -15.35 -9.08
CA ASP A 153 -2.90 -15.23 -8.37
C ASP A 153 -2.82 -14.24 -7.20
N THR A 154 -3.88 -13.46 -7.00
CA THR A 154 -4.01 -12.46 -5.92
C THR A 154 -5.17 -12.76 -4.98
N MET A 155 -6.08 -13.66 -5.37
CA MET A 155 -7.32 -13.97 -4.65
C MET A 155 -7.32 -15.37 -4.02
N ASN A 156 -6.64 -16.34 -4.61
CA ASN A 156 -6.49 -17.69 -4.06
C ASN A 156 -5.02 -18.11 -4.14
N ARG A 157 -4.59 -19.08 -3.33
CA ARG A 157 -3.20 -19.61 -3.39
C ARG A 157 -2.14 -18.50 -3.50
N ARG A 158 -2.24 -17.49 -2.62
CA ARG A 158 -1.52 -16.22 -2.76
C ARG A 158 0.01 -16.44 -2.65
N PRO A 159 0.80 -15.89 -3.59
CA PRO A 159 2.25 -16.01 -3.60
C PRO A 159 2.98 -14.96 -2.78
N LEU A 160 4.05 -15.32 -2.07
CA LEU A 160 4.92 -14.32 -1.41
C LEU A 160 5.53 -13.33 -2.41
N VAL A 161 5.80 -13.77 -3.65
CA VAL A 161 6.23 -12.92 -4.77
C VAL A 161 5.28 -13.09 -5.96
N ASN A 162 4.54 -12.03 -6.30
CA ASN A 162 3.61 -12.07 -7.43
C ASN A 162 4.35 -11.86 -8.77
N THR A 163 3.93 -12.60 -9.80
CA THR A 163 4.57 -12.64 -11.14
C THR A 163 3.88 -11.77 -12.19
N ARG A 164 2.85 -11.00 -11.83
CA ARG A 164 2.13 -10.13 -12.76
C ARG A 164 3.11 -9.21 -13.48
N ASP A 165 3.09 -9.27 -14.81
CA ASP A 165 3.98 -8.51 -15.69
C ASP A 165 3.16 -7.56 -16.58
N GLU A 166 2.58 -6.56 -15.94
CA GLU A 166 1.83 -5.47 -16.57
C GLU A 166 2.56 -4.16 -16.23
N PRO A 167 3.61 -3.78 -16.97
CA PRO A 167 4.46 -2.65 -16.59
C PRO A 167 3.74 -1.31 -16.66
N HIS A 168 2.66 -1.23 -17.45
CA HIS A 168 2.00 0.03 -17.83
C HIS A 168 3.01 1.09 -18.30
N ALA A 169 4.11 0.67 -18.90
CA ALA A 169 5.21 1.51 -19.37
C ALA A 169 5.85 0.80 -20.58
N ASP A 170 6.92 1.37 -21.14
CA ASP A 170 7.71 0.66 -22.15
C ASP A 170 8.26 -0.67 -21.58
N ALA A 171 7.68 -1.78 -22.04
CA ALA A 171 8.01 -3.13 -21.58
C ALA A 171 9.42 -3.59 -21.95
N SER A 172 10.09 -2.91 -22.89
CA SER A 172 11.50 -3.17 -23.21
C SER A 172 12.46 -2.58 -22.17
N LYS A 173 12.04 -1.51 -21.49
CA LYS A 173 12.86 -0.78 -20.50
C LYS A 173 12.49 -1.15 -19.07
N TYR A 174 11.21 -1.37 -18.80
CA TYR A 174 10.70 -1.47 -17.44
C TYR A 174 9.87 -2.73 -17.15
N ARG A 175 9.85 -3.07 -15.87
CA ARG A 175 8.92 -3.99 -15.22
C ARG A 175 8.21 -3.26 -14.09
N ARG A 176 6.95 -3.60 -13.82
CA ARG A 176 6.28 -3.25 -12.57
C ARG A 176 6.40 -4.43 -11.61
N PHE A 177 7.15 -4.27 -10.53
CA PHE A 177 7.20 -5.27 -9.47
C PHE A 177 5.99 -5.09 -8.56
N HIS A 178 5.05 -6.04 -8.63
CA HIS A 178 3.78 -6.01 -7.93
C HIS A 178 3.89 -6.82 -6.62
N VAL A 179 3.81 -6.14 -5.48
CA VAL A 179 3.96 -6.75 -4.16
C VAL A 179 2.59 -6.82 -3.47
N ILE A 180 2.18 -8.01 -3.03
CA ILE A 180 0.84 -8.24 -2.48
C ILE A 180 0.82 -8.70 -1.01
N ILE A 181 2.01 -8.87 -0.41
CA ILE A 181 2.21 -9.44 0.94
C ILE A 181 2.00 -8.42 2.07
N GLY A 182 2.08 -7.11 1.76
CA GLY A 182 1.95 -6.06 2.76
C GLY A 182 0.53 -5.94 3.32
N ASP A 183 0.44 -5.52 4.57
CA ASP A 183 -0.82 -5.09 5.17
C ASP A 183 -1.17 -3.65 4.71
N SER A 184 -2.44 -3.30 4.90
CA SER A 184 -2.95 -1.92 4.84
C SER A 184 -2.54 -1.20 6.13
N ASN A 185 -1.76 -0.12 6.01
CA ASN A 185 -1.20 0.60 7.16
C ASN A 185 -1.97 1.90 7.43
N MET A 186 -2.39 2.15 8.67
CA MET A 186 -3.01 3.42 9.06
C MET A 186 -1.94 4.47 9.36
N SER A 187 -0.84 4.07 9.98
CA SER A 187 0.32 4.92 10.25
C SER A 187 0.98 5.42 8.97
N GLU A 188 1.10 6.75 8.87
CA GLU A 188 1.87 7.42 7.80
C GLU A 188 3.32 6.92 7.78
N TRP A 189 3.92 6.71 8.96
CA TRP A 189 5.27 6.20 9.11
C TRP A 189 5.38 4.75 8.62
N ALA A 190 4.41 3.88 8.94
CA ALA A 190 4.46 2.48 8.51
C ALA A 190 4.31 2.36 6.99
N THR A 191 3.42 3.15 6.37
CA THR A 191 3.33 3.28 4.90
C THR A 191 4.67 3.73 4.31
N ALA A 192 5.28 4.79 4.86
CA ALA A 192 6.56 5.31 4.40
C ALA A 192 7.67 4.25 4.50
N MET A 193 7.76 3.56 5.63
CA MET A 193 8.80 2.55 5.84
C MET A 193 8.58 1.30 5.00
N LYS A 194 7.34 0.84 4.84
CA LYS A 194 6.99 -0.26 3.93
C LYS A 194 7.45 0.05 2.50
N LEU A 195 7.15 1.24 2.00
CA LEU A 195 7.48 1.63 0.62
C LEU A 195 8.97 1.94 0.45
N GLY A 196 9.54 2.78 1.30
CA GLY A 196 10.91 3.28 1.19
C GLY A 196 11.96 2.20 1.39
N THR A 197 11.83 1.35 2.40
CA THR A 197 12.80 0.26 2.63
C THR A 197 12.75 -0.76 1.49
N THR A 198 11.56 -1.07 0.97
CA THR A 198 11.43 -1.95 -0.21
C THR A 198 12.10 -1.33 -1.44
N ALA A 199 11.91 -0.03 -1.70
CA ALA A 199 12.58 0.64 -2.81
C ALA A 199 14.12 0.55 -2.72
N LEU A 200 14.70 0.74 -1.52
CA LEU A 200 16.14 0.55 -1.30
C LEU A 200 16.58 -0.90 -1.53
N VAL A 201 15.78 -1.89 -1.12
CA VAL A 201 16.07 -3.30 -1.37
C VAL A 201 16.02 -3.62 -2.86
N LEU A 202 15.06 -3.08 -3.61
CA LEU A 202 15.02 -3.23 -5.06
C LEU A 202 16.26 -2.60 -5.71
N GLU A 203 16.68 -1.41 -5.29
CA GLU A 203 17.94 -0.80 -5.77
C GLU A 203 19.17 -1.68 -5.47
N LEU A 204 19.21 -2.35 -4.30
CA LEU A 204 20.27 -3.35 -4.02
C LEU A 204 20.21 -4.53 -4.98
N ILE A 205 19.02 -5.04 -5.30
CA ILE A 205 18.82 -6.16 -6.24
C ILE A 205 19.28 -5.77 -7.64
N GLU A 206 18.87 -4.61 -8.13
CA GLU A 206 19.25 -4.09 -9.45
C GLU A 206 20.77 -3.94 -9.57
N ASN A 207 21.43 -3.51 -8.49
CA ASN A 207 22.88 -3.36 -8.41
C ASN A 207 23.63 -4.67 -8.09
N GLY A 208 22.93 -5.79 -7.88
CA GLY A 208 23.55 -7.07 -7.51
C GLY A 208 24.20 -7.08 -6.12
N LYS A 209 23.73 -6.23 -5.20
CA LYS A 209 24.27 -6.01 -3.84
C LYS A 209 23.35 -6.51 -2.72
N ALA A 210 22.20 -7.12 -3.04
CA ALA A 210 21.28 -7.65 -2.05
C ALA A 210 21.92 -8.82 -1.25
N PRO A 211 21.73 -8.87 0.09
CA PRO A 211 22.14 -10.01 0.91
C PRO A 211 21.66 -11.35 0.36
N GLN A 212 22.53 -12.36 0.38
CA GLN A 212 22.21 -13.71 -0.06
C GLN A 212 21.73 -14.53 1.15
N LEU A 213 20.41 -14.67 1.29
CA LEU A 213 19.77 -15.42 2.36
C LEU A 213 18.72 -16.34 1.75
N GLU A 214 18.76 -17.63 2.11
CA GLU A 214 17.77 -18.61 1.68
C GLU A 214 17.00 -19.12 2.89
N ILE A 215 15.75 -18.69 3.06
CA ILE A 215 14.86 -19.18 4.11
C ILE A 215 14.44 -20.62 3.79
N ALA A 216 14.53 -21.52 4.77
CA ALA A 216 14.21 -22.94 4.57
C ALA A 216 12.75 -23.17 4.16
N GLN A 217 11.81 -22.57 4.90
CA GLN A 217 10.38 -22.63 4.64
C GLN A 217 9.76 -21.23 4.66
N PRO A 218 9.81 -20.46 3.55
CA PRO A 218 9.40 -19.05 3.53
C PRO A 218 7.94 -18.80 3.93
N ILE A 219 7.03 -19.72 3.58
CA ILE A 219 5.61 -19.62 3.91
C ILE A 219 5.39 -19.79 5.41
N ASP A 220 6.01 -20.83 5.98
CA ASP A 220 5.90 -21.09 7.41
C ASP A 220 6.60 -20.01 8.22
N ALA A 221 7.75 -19.50 7.74
CA ALA A 221 8.46 -18.37 8.34
C ALA A 221 7.58 -17.10 8.40
N ALA A 222 6.86 -16.77 7.31
CA ALA A 222 5.96 -15.63 7.31
C ALA A 222 4.86 -15.75 8.38
N LYS A 223 4.29 -16.95 8.53
CA LYS A 223 3.25 -17.24 9.54
C LYS A 223 3.81 -17.29 10.95
N SER A 224 4.98 -17.90 11.15
CA SER A 224 5.60 -18.05 12.47
C SER A 224 6.05 -16.71 13.02
N ILE A 225 6.64 -15.84 12.18
CA ILE A 225 6.97 -14.45 12.56
C ILE A 225 5.68 -13.73 12.99
N SER A 226 4.61 -13.83 12.21
CA SER A 226 3.34 -13.16 12.50
C SER A 226 2.74 -13.58 13.85
N ARG A 227 2.85 -14.88 14.17
CA ARG A 227 2.22 -15.51 15.33
C ARG A 227 3.11 -15.54 16.58
N ASP A 228 4.35 -15.08 16.50
CA ASP A 228 5.28 -15.14 17.62
C ASP A 228 4.88 -14.15 18.73
N GLN A 229 4.51 -14.69 19.89
CA GLN A 229 4.10 -13.91 21.07
C GLN A 229 5.28 -13.45 21.93
N ASN A 230 6.47 -14.04 21.74
CA ASN A 230 7.69 -13.66 22.45
C ASN A 230 8.47 -12.57 21.71
N TYR A 231 8.14 -12.35 20.43
CA TYR A 231 8.82 -11.41 19.54
C TYR A 231 10.31 -11.75 19.32
N ASP A 232 10.68 -13.02 19.41
CA ASP A 232 12.03 -13.51 19.09
C ASP A 232 12.26 -13.55 17.57
N TRP A 233 11.18 -13.79 16.82
CA TRP A 233 11.07 -13.85 15.36
C TRP A 233 12.14 -14.70 14.68
N ILE A 234 12.43 -15.86 15.27
CA ILE A 234 13.46 -16.78 14.78
C ILE A 234 12.95 -17.54 13.55
N ILE A 235 13.76 -17.56 12.50
CA ILE A 235 13.56 -18.36 11.29
C ILE A 235 14.78 -19.24 11.00
N GLU A 236 14.55 -20.32 10.26
CA GLU A 236 15.59 -21.24 9.82
C GLU A 236 15.99 -20.97 8.37
N LEU A 237 17.30 -20.90 8.12
CA LEU A 237 17.88 -20.83 6.78
C LEU A 237 18.10 -22.23 6.21
N ARG A 238 18.20 -22.35 4.88
CA ARG A 238 18.43 -23.64 4.20
C ARG A 238 19.71 -24.36 4.61
N ASP A 239 20.71 -23.62 5.12
CA ASP A 239 21.95 -24.18 5.64
C ASP A 239 21.85 -24.65 7.11
N GLY A 240 20.64 -24.61 7.70
CA GLY A 240 20.35 -25.02 9.07
C GLY A 240 20.66 -23.95 10.13
N ARG A 241 21.22 -22.79 9.76
CA ARG A 241 21.39 -21.68 10.70
C ARG A 241 20.04 -21.09 11.09
N LYS A 242 19.93 -20.65 12.34
CA LYS A 242 18.81 -19.85 12.83
C LYS A 242 19.20 -18.38 12.88
N ILE A 243 18.28 -17.51 12.47
CA ILE A 243 18.46 -16.06 12.43
C ILE A 243 17.14 -15.39 12.78
N SER A 244 17.18 -14.27 13.50
CA SER A 244 15.99 -13.47 13.79
C SER A 244 15.56 -12.62 12.60
N ALA A 245 14.28 -12.26 12.51
CA ALA A 245 13.79 -11.29 11.53
C ALA A 245 14.50 -9.93 11.66
N ILE A 246 14.86 -9.50 12.88
CA ILE A 246 15.67 -8.29 13.12
C ILE A 246 17.03 -8.41 12.43
N GLU A 247 17.75 -9.54 12.61
CA GLU A 247 19.06 -9.74 11.99
C GLU A 247 18.98 -9.77 10.46
N VAL A 248 17.96 -10.42 9.89
CA VAL A 248 17.70 -10.36 8.44
C VAL A 248 17.58 -8.91 7.99
N GLN A 249 16.73 -8.12 8.66
CA GLN A 249 16.52 -6.71 8.34
C GLN A 249 17.81 -5.87 8.52
N ARG A 250 18.62 -6.15 9.55
CA ARG A 250 19.94 -5.50 9.74
C ARG A 250 20.93 -5.80 8.62
N LEU A 251 20.91 -7.00 8.04
CA LEU A 251 21.75 -7.34 6.89
C LEU A 251 21.36 -6.51 5.65
N TYR A 252 20.06 -6.32 5.40
CA TYR A 252 19.60 -5.44 4.33
C TYR A 252 19.92 -3.98 4.60
N LEU A 253 19.68 -3.49 5.83
CA LEU A 253 20.04 -2.14 6.25
C LEU A 253 21.54 -1.85 6.03
N GLY A 254 22.42 -2.75 6.47
CA GLY A 254 23.87 -2.61 6.31
C GLY A 254 24.33 -2.63 4.84
N ALA A 255 23.61 -3.32 3.96
CA ALA A 255 23.83 -3.25 2.52
C ALA A 255 23.32 -1.92 1.94
N ALA A 256 22.12 -1.49 2.32
CA ALA A 256 21.47 -0.27 1.83
C ALA A 256 22.20 1.01 2.26
N GLN A 257 22.86 1.00 3.43
CA GLN A 257 23.72 2.10 3.89
C GLN A 257 24.88 2.42 2.93
N LYS A 258 25.24 1.48 2.03
CA LYS A 258 26.31 1.64 1.02
C LYS A 258 25.81 2.15 -0.33
N LEU A 259 24.51 2.41 -0.48
CA LEU A 259 23.94 3.01 -1.69
C LEU A 259 24.25 4.50 -1.77
N ASN A 260 24.03 5.09 -2.95
CA ASN A 260 24.15 6.54 -3.13
C ASN A 260 23.14 7.25 -2.23
N ARG A 261 23.63 8.25 -1.50
CA ARG A 261 22.93 8.97 -0.44
C ARG A 261 22.15 10.15 -1.03
N ASN A 262 20.98 10.43 -0.48
CA ASN A 262 20.22 11.67 -0.65
C ASN A 262 19.35 11.87 0.60
N GLU A 263 18.72 13.03 0.76
CA GLU A 263 17.96 13.36 1.97
C GLU A 263 16.86 12.32 2.31
N GLU A 264 16.10 11.88 1.30
CA GLU A 264 15.04 10.89 1.47
C GLU A 264 15.58 9.52 1.92
N LYS A 265 16.61 9.01 1.25
CA LYS A 265 17.26 7.74 1.64
C LYS A 265 17.91 7.87 3.01
N ASP A 266 18.43 9.03 3.36
CA ASP A 266 19.04 9.30 4.67
C ASP A 266 17.98 9.21 5.77
N TRP A 267 16.79 9.75 5.53
CA TRP A 267 15.65 9.58 6.43
C TRP A 267 15.23 8.12 6.56
N ILE A 268 15.01 7.41 5.44
CA ILE A 268 14.61 5.99 5.45
C ILE A 268 15.60 5.15 6.25
N LEU A 269 16.90 5.34 6.03
CA LEU A 269 17.93 4.51 6.67
C LEU A 269 18.09 4.80 8.16
N ARG A 270 17.90 6.05 8.60
CA ARG A 270 17.84 6.39 10.03
C ARG A 270 16.60 5.80 10.71
N GLU A 271 15.43 5.94 10.10
CA GLU A 271 14.18 5.41 10.68
C GLU A 271 14.18 3.87 10.70
N TRP A 272 14.78 3.22 9.68
CA TRP A 272 14.93 1.76 9.64
C TRP A 272 15.87 1.27 10.75
N GLU A 273 17.00 1.92 10.96
CA GLU A 273 17.90 1.58 12.07
C GLU A 273 17.22 1.79 13.42
N SER A 274 16.55 2.94 13.58
CA SER A 274 15.83 3.31 14.81
C SER A 274 14.76 2.29 15.18
N VAL A 275 13.88 1.90 14.24
CA VAL A 275 12.82 0.93 14.53
C VAL A 275 13.39 -0.44 14.87
N LEU A 276 14.48 -0.89 14.22
CA LEU A 276 15.09 -2.19 14.54
C LEU A 276 15.72 -2.18 15.93
N ASN A 277 16.32 -1.06 16.36
CA ASN A 277 16.84 -0.90 17.71
C ASN A 277 15.72 -0.90 18.75
N ASP A 278 14.63 -0.18 18.48
CA ASP A 278 13.51 -0.09 19.41
C ASP A 278 12.76 -1.42 19.54
N LEU A 279 12.46 -2.10 18.43
CA LEU A 279 11.83 -3.43 18.45
C LEU A 279 12.67 -4.47 19.19
N GLN A 280 14.00 -4.40 19.09
CA GLN A 280 14.90 -5.30 19.80
C GLN A 280 14.93 -5.04 21.31
N ARG A 281 14.68 -3.79 21.73
CA ARG A 281 14.71 -3.38 23.13
C ARG A 281 13.37 -3.64 23.82
N ASP A 282 12.30 -3.13 23.23
CA ASP A 282 10.92 -3.26 23.69
C ASP A 282 10.00 -2.80 22.56
N VAL A 283 9.19 -3.73 22.03
CA VAL A 283 8.28 -3.46 20.92
C VAL A 283 7.33 -2.29 21.20
N MET A 284 6.94 -2.07 22.46
CA MET A 284 5.98 -1.02 22.85
C MET A 284 6.53 0.40 22.69
N ILE A 285 7.85 0.57 22.56
CA ILE A 285 8.48 1.86 22.21
C ILE A 285 8.00 2.36 20.84
N CYS A 286 7.65 1.44 19.94
CA CYS A 286 7.18 1.75 18.59
C CYS A 286 5.67 2.04 18.49
N ARG A 287 4.94 2.14 19.61
CA ARG A 287 3.47 2.35 19.60
C ARG A 287 3.03 3.65 18.95
N ASP A 288 3.95 4.61 18.79
CA ASP A 288 3.70 5.89 18.15
C ASP A 288 3.82 5.85 16.63
N ARG A 289 4.20 4.72 16.01
CA ARG A 289 4.48 4.67 14.57
C ARG A 289 4.27 3.32 13.89
N VAL A 290 4.34 2.21 14.61
CA VAL A 290 4.07 0.87 14.06
C VAL A 290 2.64 0.48 14.39
N ASP A 291 1.82 0.25 13.35
CA ASP A 291 0.38 -0.01 13.48
C ASP A 291 0.06 -1.16 14.43
N TRP A 292 0.72 -2.32 14.26
CA TRP A 292 0.45 -3.47 15.12
C TRP A 292 0.78 -3.20 16.59
N VAL A 293 1.80 -2.37 16.87
CA VAL A 293 2.17 -2.01 18.24
C VAL A 293 1.16 -1.03 18.84
N ALA A 294 0.76 -0.01 18.08
CA ALA A 294 -0.27 0.95 18.47
C ALA A 294 -1.60 0.24 18.79
N LYS A 295 -1.99 -0.71 17.94
CA LYS A 295 -3.17 -1.54 18.15
C LYS A 295 -3.03 -2.48 19.33
N LYS A 296 -1.87 -3.14 19.50
CA LYS A 296 -1.61 -4.03 20.64
C LYS A 296 -1.71 -3.26 21.97
N PHE A 297 -1.23 -2.01 21.99
CA PHE A 297 -1.43 -1.11 23.13
C PHE A 297 -2.91 -0.93 23.46
N LEU A 298 -3.74 -0.51 22.51
CA LEU A 298 -5.18 -0.33 22.73
C LEU A 298 -5.89 -1.62 23.20
N LEU A 299 -5.50 -2.76 22.62
CA LEU A 299 -6.06 -4.07 22.99
C LEU A 299 -5.68 -4.46 24.42
N ASN A 300 -4.43 -4.26 24.81
CA ASN A 300 -3.97 -4.55 26.18
C ASN A 300 -4.68 -3.65 27.19
N GLU A 301 -4.79 -2.33 26.94
CA GLU A 301 -5.47 -1.40 27.84
C GLU A 301 -6.92 -1.82 28.08
N LEU A 302 -7.68 -2.12 27.02
CA LEU A 302 -9.06 -2.59 27.15
C LEU A 302 -9.14 -3.94 27.86
N GLN A 303 -8.25 -4.88 27.52
CA GLN A 303 -8.22 -6.21 28.12
C GLN A 303 -7.97 -6.15 29.63
N GLU A 304 -7.07 -5.28 30.08
CA GLU A 304 -6.71 -5.09 31.48
C GLU A 304 -7.80 -4.35 32.26
N GLU A 305 -8.31 -3.24 31.72
CA GLU A 305 -9.34 -2.40 32.36
C GLU A 305 -10.64 -3.18 32.58
N GLU A 306 -11.11 -3.87 31.53
CA GLU A 306 -12.37 -4.61 31.54
C GLU A 306 -12.21 -6.09 31.92
N LYS A 307 -10.97 -6.53 32.21
CA LYS A 307 -10.62 -7.92 32.60
C LYS A 307 -11.12 -8.96 31.59
N LEU A 308 -11.01 -8.64 30.30
CA LEU A 308 -11.50 -9.49 29.22
C LEU A 308 -10.58 -10.70 29.01
N ALA A 309 -11.14 -11.79 28.50
CA ALA A 309 -10.33 -12.86 27.92
C ALA A 309 -9.84 -12.45 26.52
N TRP A 310 -8.70 -12.96 26.06
CA TRP A 310 -8.21 -12.71 24.68
C TRP A 310 -9.17 -13.23 23.59
N THR A 311 -10.11 -14.11 23.94
CA THR A 311 -11.17 -14.62 23.07
C THR A 311 -12.43 -13.75 23.05
N ASP A 312 -12.47 -12.66 23.83
CA ASP A 312 -13.64 -11.79 23.91
C ASP A 312 -13.85 -11.03 22.59
N PRO A 313 -15.07 -11.02 22.02
CA PRO A 313 -15.37 -10.35 20.76
C PRO A 313 -15.12 -8.82 20.79
N TRP A 314 -15.10 -8.19 21.96
CA TRP A 314 -14.75 -6.77 22.07
C TRP A 314 -13.35 -6.45 21.56
N LEU A 315 -12.39 -7.38 21.74
CA LEU A 315 -11.03 -7.18 21.22
C LEU A 315 -10.98 -7.23 19.70
N GLN A 316 -11.79 -8.06 19.05
CA GLN A 316 -11.94 -8.04 17.59
C GLN A 316 -12.61 -6.75 17.10
N SER A 317 -13.54 -6.19 17.88
CA SER A 317 -14.14 -4.88 17.59
C SER A 317 -13.09 -3.76 17.60
N ILE A 318 -12.19 -3.74 18.59
CA ILE A 318 -11.07 -2.77 18.63
C ILE A 318 -10.10 -2.96 17.45
N ASP A 319 -9.78 -4.20 17.10
CA ASP A 319 -8.93 -4.49 15.93
C ASP A 319 -9.55 -3.90 14.64
N LEU A 320 -10.86 -4.08 14.45
CA LEU A 320 -11.58 -3.54 13.31
C LEU A 320 -11.67 -2.00 13.35
N GLU A 321 -12.05 -1.42 14.49
CA GLU A 321 -12.23 0.03 14.64
C GLU A 321 -10.92 0.83 14.61
N TYR A 322 -9.76 0.20 14.84
CA TYR A 322 -8.45 0.79 14.54
C TYR A 322 -8.34 1.22 13.07
N HIS A 323 -8.96 0.46 12.18
CA HIS A 323 -8.88 0.63 10.74
C HIS A 323 -10.06 1.37 10.13
N ASN A 324 -11.00 1.85 10.94
CA ASN A 324 -12.15 2.61 10.46
C ASN A 324 -11.69 3.95 9.87
N ILE A 325 -12.00 4.20 8.60
CA ILE A 325 -11.53 5.41 7.91
C ILE A 325 -12.36 6.67 8.26
N ASP A 326 -13.41 6.53 9.05
CA ASP A 326 -14.17 7.66 9.57
C ASP A 326 -13.27 8.50 10.49
N LEU A 327 -12.97 9.72 10.05
CA LEU A 327 -12.04 10.60 10.75
C LEU A 327 -12.49 10.87 12.18
N ASP A 328 -13.78 10.97 12.48
CA ASP A 328 -14.27 11.34 13.81
C ASP A 328 -14.43 10.14 14.74
N ARG A 329 -14.29 8.90 14.24
CA ARG A 329 -14.58 7.68 15.01
C ARG A 329 -13.48 6.62 15.01
N GLY A 330 -12.68 6.54 13.95
CA GLY A 330 -11.65 5.52 13.85
C GLY A 330 -10.57 5.70 14.91
N LEU A 331 -10.18 4.60 15.57
CA LEU A 331 -9.28 4.67 16.72
C LEU A 331 -7.88 5.14 16.33
N TYR A 332 -7.41 4.83 15.11
CA TYR A 332 -6.16 5.43 14.62
C TYR A 332 -6.23 6.96 14.58
N TYR A 333 -7.32 7.53 14.08
CA TYR A 333 -7.47 8.98 14.01
C TYR A 333 -7.66 9.62 15.38
N GLU A 334 -8.24 8.88 16.33
CA GLU A 334 -8.27 9.31 17.73
C GLU A 334 -6.87 9.42 18.30
N LEU A 335 -6.01 8.41 18.10
CA LEU A 335 -4.60 8.48 18.49
C LEU A 335 -3.87 9.63 17.80
N LEU A 336 -4.18 9.88 16.52
CA LEU A 336 -3.59 10.99 15.76
C LEU A 336 -4.01 12.36 16.32
N ARG A 337 -5.27 12.54 16.72
CA ARG A 337 -5.78 13.78 17.38
C ARG A 337 -5.12 14.04 18.72
N HIS A 338 -4.71 12.99 19.42
CA HIS A 338 -4.02 13.05 20.70
C HIS A 338 -2.48 13.09 20.56
N ASP A 339 -1.96 13.39 19.36
CA ASP A 339 -0.52 13.43 19.05
C ASP A 339 0.24 12.15 19.47
N SER A 340 -0.48 11.03 19.53
CA SER A 340 0.06 9.72 19.93
C SER A 340 0.61 8.93 18.75
N MET A 341 0.36 9.39 17.51
CA MET A 341 0.95 8.84 16.28
C MET A 341 1.84 9.86 15.59
N ARG A 342 3.01 9.42 15.13
CA ARG A 342 3.94 10.21 14.33
C ARG A 342 3.35 10.48 12.96
N ARG A 343 3.59 11.70 12.49
CA ARG A 343 3.25 12.15 11.15
C ARG A 343 4.48 12.24 10.26
N VAL A 344 4.29 11.89 9.00
CA VAL A 344 5.26 12.09 7.91
C VAL A 344 4.79 13.23 7.00
N ILE A 345 3.48 13.42 6.90
CA ILE A 345 2.83 14.47 6.10
C ILE A 345 1.88 15.29 6.97
N ASN A 346 1.62 16.53 6.59
CA ASN A 346 0.65 17.39 7.26
C ASN A 346 -0.71 17.42 6.56
N GLU A 347 -1.74 17.98 7.22
CA GLU A 347 -3.10 18.02 6.65
C GLU A 347 -3.24 18.91 5.41
N ASP A 348 -2.42 19.95 5.25
CA ASP A 348 -2.46 20.80 4.05
C ASP A 348 -1.93 20.04 2.83
N GLU A 349 -0.90 19.21 3.02
CA GLU A 349 -0.35 18.31 1.99
C GLU A 349 -1.37 17.26 1.57
N ILE A 350 -2.08 16.64 2.52
CA ILE A 350 -3.18 15.70 2.22
C ILE A 350 -4.28 16.42 1.43
N ARG A 351 -4.73 17.58 1.89
CA ARG A 351 -5.76 18.38 1.20
C ARG A 351 -5.34 18.77 -0.20
N HIS A 352 -4.06 19.08 -0.41
CA HIS A 352 -3.51 19.35 -1.74
C HIS A 352 -3.53 18.10 -2.63
N ALA A 353 -3.10 16.94 -2.11
CA ALA A 353 -3.02 15.67 -2.84
C ALA A 353 -4.39 15.11 -3.27
N ILE A 354 -5.49 15.47 -2.59
CA ILE A 354 -6.86 15.11 -3.02
C ILE A 354 -7.17 15.63 -4.43
N PHE A 355 -6.65 16.82 -4.78
CA PHE A 355 -6.98 17.48 -6.04
C PHE A 355 -5.80 17.58 -7.01
N SER A 356 -4.57 17.40 -6.51
CA SER A 356 -3.36 17.68 -7.26
C SER A 356 -2.55 16.40 -7.49
N PRO A 357 -2.28 16.02 -8.75
CA PRO A 357 -1.40 14.90 -9.08
C PRO A 357 0.08 15.26 -8.84
N PRO A 358 0.97 14.27 -8.61
CA PRO A 358 2.42 14.47 -8.57
C PRO A 358 2.92 15.09 -9.88
N GLU A 359 3.69 16.18 -9.80
CA GLU A 359 4.05 16.99 -10.98
C GLU A 359 5.14 16.36 -11.87
N THR A 360 5.95 15.48 -11.28
CA THR A 360 7.12 14.85 -11.90
C THR A 360 6.79 13.59 -12.68
N THR A 361 5.52 13.16 -12.66
CA THR A 361 5.08 11.91 -13.30
C THR A 361 4.01 12.18 -14.34
N ARG A 362 3.72 11.16 -15.15
CA ARG A 362 2.62 11.23 -16.13
C ARG A 362 1.25 11.40 -15.48
N ALA A 363 1.12 11.12 -14.18
CA ALA A 363 -0.09 11.38 -13.42
C ALA A 363 -0.46 12.87 -13.48
N PHE A 364 0.52 13.78 -13.57
CA PHE A 364 0.24 15.20 -13.75
C PHE A 364 -0.63 15.45 -14.98
N PHE A 365 -0.17 14.96 -16.13
CA PHE A 365 -0.90 15.12 -17.38
C PHE A 365 -2.29 14.46 -17.31
N ARG A 366 -2.37 13.21 -16.81
CA ARG A 366 -3.65 12.49 -16.66
C ARG A 366 -4.64 13.25 -15.77
N GLY A 367 -4.21 13.64 -14.58
CA GLY A 367 -5.05 14.36 -13.62
C GLY A 367 -5.52 15.71 -14.14
N ARG A 368 -4.63 16.47 -14.80
CA ARG A 368 -5.00 17.75 -15.42
C ARG A 368 -5.92 17.59 -16.63
N ALA A 369 -5.76 16.53 -17.43
CA ALA A 369 -6.71 16.21 -18.49
C ALA A 369 -8.09 15.92 -17.92
N VAL A 370 -8.20 15.11 -16.86
CA VAL A 370 -9.47 14.88 -16.15
C VAL A 370 -10.04 16.16 -15.57
N ALA A 371 -9.23 17.05 -14.98
CA ALA A 371 -9.75 18.28 -14.40
C ALA A 371 -10.26 19.30 -15.43
N ARG A 372 -9.72 19.27 -16.66
CA ARG A 372 -9.96 20.31 -17.68
C ARG A 372 -10.84 19.86 -18.84
N PHE A 373 -10.73 18.60 -19.24
CA PHE A 373 -11.21 18.08 -20.52
C PHE A 373 -12.09 16.82 -20.35
N THR A 374 -12.79 16.68 -19.22
CA THR A 374 -13.63 15.50 -18.91
C THR A 374 -14.54 15.12 -20.06
N ASP A 375 -15.23 16.09 -20.67
CA ASP A 375 -16.21 15.86 -21.73
C ASP A 375 -15.55 15.45 -23.06
N GLN A 376 -14.24 15.68 -23.21
CA GLN A 376 -13.47 15.30 -24.39
C GLN A 376 -12.70 13.98 -24.19
N ILE A 377 -12.69 13.39 -22.99
CA ILE A 377 -12.02 12.10 -22.76
C ILE A 377 -12.89 10.97 -23.29
N GLU A 378 -12.45 10.34 -24.38
CA GLU A 378 -13.07 9.12 -24.90
C GLU A 378 -12.61 7.89 -24.11
N SER A 379 -11.32 7.81 -23.81
CA SER A 379 -10.76 6.78 -22.92
C SER A 379 -9.50 7.26 -22.23
N ILE A 380 -9.24 6.70 -21.04
CA ILE A 380 -8.06 7.03 -20.23
C ILE A 380 -7.55 5.76 -19.56
N GLN A 381 -6.24 5.52 -19.68
CA GLN A 381 -5.50 4.43 -19.04
C GLN A 381 -4.22 4.98 -18.41
N TRP A 382 -3.47 4.14 -17.69
CA TRP A 382 -2.22 4.55 -17.05
C TRP A 382 -1.20 5.11 -18.04
N ASN A 383 -1.08 4.52 -19.23
CA ASN A 383 -0.07 4.83 -20.23
C ASN A 383 -0.62 5.51 -21.49
N GLU A 384 -1.90 5.89 -21.53
CA GLU A 384 -2.48 6.58 -22.69
C GLU A 384 -3.77 7.33 -22.36
N ILE A 385 -4.07 8.36 -23.15
CA ILE A 385 -5.34 9.09 -23.15
C ILE A 385 -5.80 9.26 -24.59
N VAL A 386 -7.09 9.01 -24.87
CA VAL A 386 -7.73 9.34 -26.13
C VAL A 386 -8.69 10.50 -25.90
N LEU A 387 -8.43 11.61 -26.59
CA LEU A 387 -9.22 12.84 -26.51
C LEU A 387 -9.96 13.06 -27.83
N THR A 388 -11.25 13.31 -27.76
CA THR A 388 -12.12 13.51 -28.93
C THR A 388 -12.92 14.81 -28.79
N GLY A 389 -12.85 15.67 -29.81
CA GLY A 389 -13.54 16.95 -29.88
C GLY A 389 -13.34 17.63 -31.24
N ASP A 390 -14.27 18.49 -31.64
CA ASP A 390 -14.26 19.21 -32.92
C ASP A 390 -14.07 18.30 -34.16
N GLY A 391 -14.65 17.10 -34.11
CA GLY A 391 -14.56 16.11 -35.19
C GLY A 391 -13.18 15.43 -35.33
N ARG A 392 -12.28 15.60 -34.35
CA ARG A 392 -10.95 14.98 -34.31
C ARG A 392 -10.83 14.07 -33.09
N SER A 393 -10.10 12.96 -33.24
CA SER A 393 -9.67 12.09 -32.16
C SER A 393 -8.16 12.06 -32.11
N GLN A 394 -7.58 12.28 -30.93
CA GLN A 394 -6.15 12.35 -30.69
C GLN A 394 -5.78 11.35 -29.60
N LYS A 395 -4.97 10.35 -29.95
CA LYS A 395 -4.36 9.42 -29.00
C LYS A 395 -3.01 9.94 -28.52
N ILE A 396 -2.85 10.08 -27.20
CA ILE A 396 -1.63 10.54 -26.55
C ILE A 396 -1.06 9.38 -25.74
N LEU A 397 0.16 8.95 -26.08
CA LEU A 397 0.87 7.90 -25.36
C LEU A 397 1.69 8.51 -24.21
N LEU A 398 1.74 7.80 -23.09
CA LEU A 398 2.47 8.13 -21.87
C LEU A 398 3.33 6.91 -21.43
N PRO A 399 4.23 6.40 -22.30
CA PRO A 399 4.97 5.16 -22.03
C PRO A 399 6.00 5.30 -20.92
N GLU A 400 6.46 6.53 -20.64
CA GLU A 400 7.42 6.84 -19.59
C GLU A 400 6.65 7.31 -18.34
N PRO A 401 6.79 6.63 -17.19
CA PRO A 401 6.07 7.00 -15.97
C PRO A 401 6.52 8.34 -15.38
N ALA A 402 7.82 8.65 -15.49
CA ALA A 402 8.44 9.88 -15.00
C ALA A 402 9.72 10.16 -15.81
N ASP A 403 9.66 11.11 -16.74
CA ASP A 403 10.82 11.57 -17.51
C ASP A 403 10.60 12.97 -18.09
N GLU A 404 11.67 13.59 -18.61
CA GLU A 404 11.67 14.94 -19.20
C GLU A 404 10.72 15.10 -20.41
N SER A 405 10.41 14.03 -21.12
CA SER A 405 9.49 14.04 -22.27
C SER A 405 8.08 14.50 -21.88
N LEU A 406 7.69 14.27 -20.62
CA LEU A 406 6.41 14.71 -20.07
C LEU A 406 6.32 16.22 -19.91
N GLU A 407 7.45 16.94 -19.80
CA GLU A 407 7.43 18.39 -19.59
C GLU A 407 6.70 19.13 -20.71
N ARG A 408 6.85 18.69 -21.96
CA ARG A 408 6.16 19.32 -23.09
C ARG A 408 4.64 19.20 -22.93
N LEU A 409 4.15 18.01 -22.59
CA LEU A 409 2.73 17.74 -22.36
C LEU A 409 2.22 18.49 -21.13
N ASN A 410 2.99 18.48 -20.03
CA ASN A 410 2.68 19.19 -18.79
C ASN A 410 2.63 20.72 -19.01
N ARG A 411 3.52 21.27 -19.84
CA ARG A 411 3.46 22.69 -20.24
C ARG A 411 2.25 22.99 -21.11
N ALA A 412 1.96 22.14 -22.10
CA ALA A 412 0.79 22.31 -22.97
C ALA A 412 -0.52 22.32 -22.15
N ILE A 413 -0.74 21.29 -21.31
CA ILE A 413 -1.95 21.18 -20.47
C ILE A 413 -2.03 22.26 -19.39
N ARG A 414 -0.95 22.96 -19.05
CA ARG A 414 -0.98 24.12 -18.13
C ARG A 414 -1.31 25.41 -18.85
N LYS A 415 -0.71 25.64 -20.02
CA LYS A 415 -0.73 26.95 -20.71
C LYS A 415 -1.87 27.13 -21.69
N SER A 416 -2.40 26.04 -22.25
CA SER A 416 -3.47 26.15 -23.24
C SER A 416 -4.72 26.76 -22.63
N ALA A 417 -5.37 27.68 -23.33
CA ALA A 417 -6.58 28.35 -22.84
C ALA A 417 -7.78 27.39 -22.81
N ASP A 418 -7.94 26.61 -23.88
CA ASP A 418 -9.04 25.67 -24.09
C ASP A 418 -8.54 24.39 -24.80
N PHE A 419 -9.47 23.50 -25.14
CA PHE A 419 -9.17 22.23 -25.81
C PHE A 419 -8.61 22.42 -27.23
N ALA A 420 -9.14 23.39 -28.00
CA ALA A 420 -8.68 23.66 -29.36
C ALA A 420 -7.25 24.18 -29.37
N ASP A 421 -6.91 25.07 -28.43
CA ASP A 421 -5.56 25.55 -28.22
C ASP A 421 -4.59 24.44 -27.79
N PHE A 422 -5.04 23.56 -26.90
CA PHE A 422 -4.27 22.38 -26.50
C PHE A 422 -3.92 21.48 -27.69
N LEU A 423 -4.91 21.14 -28.53
CA LEU A 423 -4.67 20.32 -29.73
C LEU A 423 -3.67 20.96 -30.70
N ARG A 424 -3.69 22.29 -30.85
CA ARG A 424 -2.70 23.00 -31.68
C ARG A 424 -1.29 22.86 -31.11
N VAL A 425 -1.12 23.03 -29.79
CA VAL A 425 0.19 22.97 -29.12
C VAL A 425 0.80 21.57 -29.15
N ILE A 426 0.01 20.50 -29.07
CA ILE A 426 0.54 19.12 -29.11
C ILE A 426 0.69 18.57 -30.54
N GLY A 427 0.01 19.17 -31.52
CA GLY A 427 0.08 18.81 -32.94
C GLY A 427 1.28 19.43 -33.67
N THR A 428 1.91 20.44 -33.09
CA THR A 428 3.23 20.99 -33.46
C THR A 428 4.35 20.27 -32.72
#